data_AF-A0A4V3IW04-F1
#
_entry.id   AF-A0A4V3IW04-F1
#
_cell.length_a   1.000
_cell.length_b   1.000
_cell.length_c   1.000
_cell.angle_alpha   90.00
_cell.angle_beta   90.00
_cell.angle_gamma   90.00
#
_symmetry.space_group_name_H-M   'P 1'
#
loop_
_entity.id
_entity.type
_entity.pdbx_description
1 polymer ?
#
loop_
_entity_poly.entity_id
_entity_poly.type
_entity_poly.pdbx_seq_one_letter_code
_entity_poly.pdbx_strand_id
1 'polypeptide(L)'
;MLVQQALGHLFHDTGPVGTAGALMEIDELLNAEDQHGVAVDEVRQAKTALEGGKIAEARTQLQGSIAAAVAALKPARGDETGTTVVLGPLPPRGPPTGWDWALLLLASLAALVGTVLAILFRPRDSLRELRQTLSPHRATSPSPSERRRRGEAPDDK
;
A
#
# COMPACT_ATOMS: atom_id res chain seq x y z
N MET A 1 -4.44 -17.86 1.90
CA MET A 1 -3.60 -17.61 3.09
C MET A 1 -4.20 -18.24 4.37
N LEU A 2 -4.91 -19.37 4.26
CA LEU A 2 -5.69 -19.93 5.37
C LEU A 2 -4.83 -20.62 6.45
N VAL A 3 -3.72 -21.28 6.07
CA VAL A 3 -2.77 -21.88 7.03
C VAL A 3 -2.15 -20.84 7.95
N GLN A 4 -1.80 -19.67 7.41
CA GLN A 4 -1.22 -18.58 8.18
C GLN A 4 -2.25 -17.97 9.15
N GLN A 5 -3.52 -17.89 8.74
CA GLN A 5 -4.62 -17.48 9.62
C GLN A 5 -4.86 -18.50 10.74
N ALA A 6 -4.86 -19.79 10.43
CA ALA A 6 -4.97 -20.87 11.42
C ALA A 6 -3.82 -20.83 12.44
N LEU A 7 -2.58 -20.65 11.97
CA LEU A 7 -1.42 -20.44 12.85
C LEU A 7 -1.57 -19.19 13.71
N GLY A 8 -2.07 -18.09 13.15
CA GLY A 8 -2.34 -16.84 13.86
C GLY A 8 -3.32 -17.04 15.02
N HIS A 9 -4.42 -17.77 14.78
CA HIS A 9 -5.37 -18.14 15.83
C HIS A 9 -4.69 -18.94 16.95
N LEU A 10 -3.91 -19.96 16.60
CA LEU A 10 -3.21 -20.76 17.59
C LEU A 10 -2.19 -19.94 18.39
N PHE A 11 -1.45 -19.02 17.76
CA PHE A 11 -0.49 -18.16 18.46
C PHE A 11 -1.16 -17.16 19.41
N HIS A 12 -2.32 -16.63 19.02
CA HIS A 12 -3.05 -15.66 19.83
C HIS A 12 -3.80 -16.30 20.99
N ASP A 13 -4.45 -17.45 20.75
CA ASP A 13 -5.21 -18.19 21.74
C ASP A 13 -5.05 -19.69 21.54
N THR A 14 -4.46 -20.38 22.52
CA THR A 14 -4.35 -21.85 22.55
C THR A 14 -5.54 -22.52 23.23
N GLY A 15 -6.49 -21.73 23.73
CA GLY A 15 -7.72 -22.18 24.34
C GLY A 15 -8.75 -22.66 23.31
N PRO A 16 -9.95 -23.06 23.78
CA PRO A 16 -10.99 -23.64 22.95
C PRO A 16 -11.42 -22.74 21.78
N VAL A 17 -11.42 -21.42 21.98
CA VAL A 17 -11.85 -20.43 20.98
C VAL A 17 -10.82 -20.32 19.85
N GLY A 18 -9.54 -20.14 20.17
CA GLY A 18 -8.48 -20.13 19.15
C GLY A 18 -8.31 -21.48 18.44
N THR A 19 -8.52 -22.59 19.13
CA THR A 19 -8.47 -23.94 18.53
C THR A 19 -9.62 -24.15 17.54
N ALA A 20 -10.84 -23.70 17.89
CA ALA A 20 -12.00 -23.76 17.00
C ALA A 20 -11.82 -22.86 15.77
N GLY A 21 -11.28 -21.65 15.94
CA GLY A 21 -10.94 -20.77 14.83
C GLY A 21 -9.90 -21.40 13.89
N ALA A 22 -8.86 -22.01 14.42
CA ALA A 22 -7.86 -22.71 13.62
C ALA A 22 -8.43 -23.89 12.84
N LEU A 23 -9.32 -24.69 13.46
CA LEU A 23 -9.99 -25.81 12.80
C LEU A 23 -10.90 -25.35 11.65
N MET A 24 -11.63 -24.25 11.84
CA MET A 24 -12.49 -23.67 10.80
C MET A 24 -11.68 -23.28 9.55
N GLU A 25 -10.55 -22.59 9.74
CA GLU A 25 -9.67 -22.17 8.65
C GLU A 25 -9.00 -23.37 7.94
N ILE A 26 -8.65 -24.41 8.70
CA ILE A 26 -8.11 -25.67 8.16
C ILE A 26 -9.16 -26.41 7.33
N ASP A 27 -10.41 -26.44 7.79
CA ASP A 27 -11.50 -27.06 7.05
C ASP A 27 -11.85 -26.29 5.78
N GLU A 28 -11.82 -24.98 5.83
CA GLU A 28 -12.00 -24.15 4.64
C GLU A 28 -10.87 -24.39 3.62
N LEU A 29 -9.63 -24.53 4.09
CA LEU A 29 -8.50 -24.87 3.23
C LEU A 29 -8.64 -26.25 2.59
N LEU A 30 -9.03 -27.26 3.36
CA LEU A 30 -9.20 -28.64 2.85
C LEU A 30 -10.35 -28.77 1.86
N ASN A 31 -11.33 -27.87 1.93
CA ASN A 31 -12.47 -27.82 1.02
C ASN A 31 -12.27 -26.87 -0.17
N ALA A 32 -11.22 -26.05 -0.17
CA ALA A 32 -10.92 -25.14 -1.27
C ALA A 32 -10.54 -25.91 -2.54
N GLU A 33 -10.99 -25.42 -3.70
CA GLU A 33 -10.69 -26.00 -5.01
C GLU A 33 -9.20 -25.86 -5.38
N ASP A 34 -8.58 -24.74 -4.98
CA ASP A 34 -7.15 -24.47 -5.14
C ASP A 34 -6.41 -24.50 -3.80
N GLN A 35 -5.53 -25.49 -3.64
CA GLN A 35 -4.73 -25.73 -2.43
C GLN A 35 -3.25 -25.38 -2.66
N HIS A 36 -2.97 -24.52 -3.64
CA HIS A 36 -1.62 -24.15 -4.03
C HIS A 36 -0.82 -23.52 -2.87
N GLY A 37 0.43 -23.97 -2.71
CA GLY A 37 1.36 -23.43 -1.72
C GLY A 37 1.28 -24.07 -0.33
N VAL A 38 0.58 -25.20 -0.19
CA VAL A 38 0.48 -25.94 1.08
C VAL A 38 0.48 -27.46 0.82
N ALA A 39 1.19 -28.25 1.64
CA ALA A 39 1.09 -29.70 1.61
C ALA A 39 -0.18 -30.20 2.35
N VAL A 40 -1.14 -30.71 1.59
CA VAL A 40 -2.49 -31.10 2.07
C VAL A 40 -2.43 -32.24 3.11
N ASP A 41 -1.51 -33.18 2.95
CA ASP A 41 -1.35 -34.29 3.88
C ASP A 41 -0.91 -33.81 5.28
N GLU A 42 -0.04 -32.79 5.32
CA GLU A 42 0.47 -32.20 6.56
C GLU A 42 -0.60 -31.32 7.23
N VAL A 43 -1.44 -30.65 6.43
CA VAL A 43 -2.64 -29.94 6.94
C VAL A 43 -3.64 -30.92 7.55
N ARG A 44 -3.87 -32.08 6.92
CA ARG A 44 -4.79 -33.09 7.45
C ARG A 44 -4.27 -33.68 8.76
N GLN A 45 -2.96 -33.91 8.88
CA GLN A 45 -2.34 -34.31 10.13
C GLN A 45 -2.52 -33.24 11.22
N ALA A 46 -2.35 -31.96 10.87
CA ALA A 46 -2.57 -30.85 11.78
C ALA A 46 -4.01 -30.79 12.30
N LYS A 47 -5.00 -31.05 11.43
CA LYS A 47 -6.40 -31.16 11.83
C LYS A 47 -6.59 -32.24 12.91
N THR A 48 -6.08 -33.45 12.66
CA THR A 48 -6.17 -34.56 13.62
C THR A 48 -5.45 -34.25 14.93
N ALA A 49 -4.31 -33.56 14.89
CA ALA A 49 -3.59 -33.14 16.08
C ALA A 49 -4.38 -32.10 16.89
N LEU A 50 -5.05 -31.14 16.24
CA LEU A 50 -5.93 -30.15 16.90
C LEU A 50 -7.15 -30.81 17.54
N GLU A 51 -7.81 -31.72 16.85
CA GLU A 51 -8.94 -32.50 17.38
C GLU A 51 -8.53 -33.34 18.60
N GLY A 52 -7.28 -33.82 18.62
CA GLY A 52 -6.68 -34.52 19.76
C GLY A 52 -6.14 -33.61 20.87
N GLY A 53 -6.31 -32.29 20.79
CA GLY A 53 -5.83 -31.31 21.78
C GLY A 53 -4.31 -31.07 21.76
N LYS A 54 -3.60 -31.56 20.74
CA LYS A 54 -2.14 -31.48 20.63
C LYS A 54 -1.71 -30.23 19.84
N ILE A 55 -1.92 -29.07 20.45
CA ILE A 55 -1.72 -27.76 19.80
C ILE A 55 -0.28 -27.55 19.28
N ALA A 56 0.73 -27.99 20.04
CA ALA A 56 2.14 -27.83 19.63
C ALA A 56 2.49 -28.68 18.41
N GLU A 57 1.95 -29.90 18.34
CA GLU A 57 2.14 -30.82 17.22
C GLU A 57 1.45 -30.29 15.96
N ALA A 58 0.21 -29.79 16.12
CA ALA A 58 -0.54 -29.16 15.05
C ALA A 58 0.18 -27.94 14.46
N ARG A 59 0.74 -27.05 15.30
CA ARG A 59 1.53 -25.91 14.83
C ARG A 59 2.73 -26.35 14.00
N THR A 60 3.44 -27.38 14.47
CA THR A 60 4.63 -27.91 13.78
C THR A 60 4.23 -28.47 12.41
N GLN A 61 3.12 -29.19 12.33
CA GLN A 61 2.60 -29.73 11.07
C GLN A 61 2.12 -28.63 10.10
N LEU A 62 1.45 -27.58 10.59
CA LEU A 62 1.05 -26.41 9.77
C LEU A 62 2.25 -25.61 9.27
N GLN A 63 3.34 -25.52 10.05
CA GLN A 63 4.58 -24.89 9.58
C GLN A 63 5.30 -25.78 8.56
N GLY A 64 5.29 -27.09 8.79
CA GLY A 64 5.79 -28.09 7.85
C GLY A 64 5.11 -27.99 6.50
N SER A 65 3.78 -27.84 6.47
CA SER A 65 2.99 -27.75 5.23
C SER A 65 3.37 -26.60 4.31
N ILE A 66 3.79 -25.48 4.89
CA ILE A 66 4.31 -24.34 4.14
C ILE A 66 5.74 -24.65 3.66
N ALA A 67 6.60 -25.17 4.53
CA ALA A 67 7.99 -25.47 4.20
C ALA A 67 8.11 -26.53 3.09
N ALA A 68 7.31 -27.59 3.16
CA ALA A 68 7.24 -28.64 2.16
C ALA A 68 6.75 -28.10 0.81
N ALA A 69 5.71 -27.26 0.82
CA ALA A 69 5.20 -26.63 -0.39
C ALA A 69 6.25 -25.70 -1.03
N VAL A 70 6.95 -24.89 -0.23
CA VAL A 70 8.03 -24.02 -0.71
C VAL A 70 9.21 -24.84 -1.27
N ALA A 71 9.58 -25.95 -0.62
CA ALA A 71 10.64 -26.83 -1.11
C ALA A 71 10.29 -27.50 -2.45
N ALA A 72 8.99 -27.75 -2.69
CA ALA A 72 8.49 -28.30 -3.95
C ALA A 72 8.46 -27.26 -5.09
N LEU A 73 8.54 -25.95 -4.78
CA LEU A 73 8.61 -24.92 -5.82
C LEU A 73 9.97 -24.98 -6.53
N LYS A 74 9.92 -25.00 -7.86
CA LYS A 74 11.13 -24.90 -8.69
C LYS A 74 11.74 -23.51 -8.49
N PRO A 75 13.03 -23.39 -8.10
CA PRO A 75 13.67 -22.10 -7.94
C PRO A 75 13.67 -21.35 -9.27
N ALA A 76 13.26 -20.08 -9.24
CA ALA A 76 13.29 -19.22 -10.40
C ALA A 76 14.74 -19.03 -10.87
N ARG A 77 15.01 -19.28 -12.16
CA ARG A 77 16.31 -18.94 -12.76
C ARG A 77 16.30 -17.47 -13.19
N GLY A 78 17.46 -16.85 -13.34
CA GLY A 78 17.66 -15.38 -13.39
C GLY A 78 16.82 -14.54 -14.37
N ASP A 79 16.11 -15.15 -15.31
CA ASP A 79 15.18 -14.47 -16.24
C ASP A 79 13.69 -14.71 -15.89
N GLU A 80 13.39 -15.59 -14.94
CA GLU A 80 12.05 -15.91 -14.44
C GLU A 80 11.77 -15.07 -13.20
N THR A 81 10.64 -14.36 -13.15
CA THR A 81 10.28 -13.49 -12.02
C THR A 81 9.92 -14.24 -10.73
N GLY A 82 9.96 -15.58 -10.74
CA GLY A 82 9.61 -16.43 -9.59
C GLY A 82 8.18 -16.29 -9.08
N THR A 83 7.33 -15.59 -9.82
CA THR A 83 5.93 -15.35 -9.52
C THR A 83 5.08 -16.12 -10.50
N THR A 84 4.33 -17.10 -10.00
CA THR A 84 3.28 -17.76 -10.81
C THR A 84 2.09 -16.82 -10.88
N VAL A 85 1.54 -16.61 -12.08
CA VAL A 85 0.33 -15.79 -12.24
C VAL A 85 -0.84 -16.67 -11.82
N VAL A 86 -1.31 -16.48 -10.59
CA VAL A 86 -2.58 -17.06 -10.13
C VAL A 86 -3.69 -16.27 -10.80
N LEU A 87 -4.16 -16.77 -11.94
CA LEU A 87 -5.31 -16.25 -12.70
C LEU A 87 -6.65 -16.63 -12.05
N GLY A 88 -6.68 -16.78 -10.72
CA GLY A 88 -7.93 -16.98 -10.00
C GLY A 88 -8.83 -15.77 -10.27
N PRO A 89 -10.08 -15.98 -10.77
CA PRO A 89 -10.98 -14.87 -11.01
C PRO A 89 -11.17 -14.13 -9.69
N LEU A 90 -10.73 -12.86 -9.65
CA LEU A 90 -10.99 -12.04 -8.48
C LEU A 90 -12.52 -11.98 -8.31
N PRO A 91 -13.05 -12.23 -7.10
CA PRO A 91 -14.48 -12.14 -6.86
C PRO A 91 -14.94 -10.76 -7.31
N PRO A 92 -16.02 -10.67 -8.10
CA PRO A 92 -16.51 -9.40 -8.59
C PRO A 92 -16.76 -8.50 -7.38
N ARG A 93 -16.19 -7.29 -7.40
CA ARG A 93 -16.54 -6.28 -6.39
C ARG A 93 -18.05 -6.13 -6.43
N GLY A 94 -18.69 -6.35 -5.28
CA GLY A 94 -20.11 -6.14 -5.12
C GLY A 94 -20.50 -4.72 -5.51
N PRO A 95 -21.80 -4.45 -5.73
CA PRO A 95 -22.26 -3.11 -6.00
C PRO A 95 -21.80 -2.15 -4.89
N PRO A 96 -21.50 -0.88 -5.22
CA PRO A 96 -21.06 0.10 -4.24
C PRO A 96 -22.04 0.15 -3.07
N THR A 97 -21.48 -0.01 -1.86
CA THR A 97 -22.27 0.01 -0.63
C THR A 97 -22.77 1.42 -0.35
N GLY A 98 -23.78 1.56 0.52
CA GLY A 98 -24.36 2.87 0.83
C GLY A 98 -23.33 3.89 1.35
N TRP A 99 -22.26 3.42 2.01
CA TRP A 99 -21.17 4.28 2.49
C TRP A 99 -20.28 4.78 1.35
N ASP A 100 -20.06 3.98 0.31
CA ASP A 100 -19.30 4.39 -0.87
C ASP A 100 -20.00 5.55 -1.58
N TRP A 101 -21.34 5.51 -1.64
CA TRP A 101 -22.15 6.61 -2.17
C TRP A 101 -22.08 7.87 -1.30
N ALA A 102 -22.13 7.72 0.02
CA ALA A 102 -21.98 8.85 0.94
C ALA A 102 -20.61 9.54 0.77
N LEU A 103 -19.53 8.75 0.68
CA LEU A 103 -18.18 9.27 0.45
C LEU A 103 -18.06 9.96 -0.91
N LEU A 104 -18.66 9.38 -1.96
CA LEU A 104 -18.64 9.95 -3.30
C LEU A 104 -19.38 11.30 -3.36
N LEU A 105 -20.55 11.38 -2.72
CA LEU A 105 -21.30 12.64 -2.60
C LEU A 105 -20.51 13.70 -1.84
N LEU A 106 -19.90 13.32 -0.71
CA LEU A 106 -19.10 14.23 0.10
C LEU A 106 -17.89 14.76 -0.67
N ALA A 107 -17.19 13.89 -1.40
CA ALA A 107 -16.06 14.26 -2.25
C ALA A 107 -16.49 15.20 -3.39
N SER A 108 -17.62 14.91 -4.03
CA SER A 108 -18.18 15.78 -5.07
C SER A 108 -18.54 17.17 -4.51
N LEU A 109 -19.09 17.22 -3.29
CA LEU A 109 -19.43 18.49 -2.63
C LEU A 109 -18.17 19.30 -2.31
N ALA A 110 -17.14 18.66 -1.76
CA ALA A 110 -15.86 19.29 -1.46
C ALA A 110 -15.19 19.85 -2.72
N ALA A 111 -15.23 19.11 -3.83
CA ALA A 111 -14.69 19.58 -5.11
C ALA A 111 -15.44 20.81 -5.66
N LEU A 112 -16.77 20.82 -5.57
CA LEU A 112 -17.60 21.96 -5.97
C LEU A 112 -17.29 23.19 -5.12
N VAL A 113 -17.26 23.04 -3.80
CA VAL A 113 -16.92 24.12 -2.87
C VAL A 113 -15.52 24.67 -3.18
N GLY A 114 -14.53 23.79 -3.33
CA GLY A 114 -13.17 24.19 -3.71
C GLY A 114 -13.12 24.96 -5.03
N THR A 115 -13.89 24.53 -6.03
CA THR A 115 -13.97 25.20 -7.34
C THR A 115 -14.60 26.59 -7.22
N VAL A 116 -15.69 26.72 -6.46
CA VAL A 116 -16.36 28.01 -6.23
C VAL A 116 -15.43 28.97 -5.48
N LEU A 117 -14.77 28.50 -4.42
CA LEU A 117 -13.79 29.31 -3.69
C LEU A 117 -12.62 29.74 -4.60
N ALA A 118 -12.10 28.85 -5.44
CA ALA A 118 -11.02 29.18 -6.36
C ALA A 118 -11.41 30.29 -7.36
N ILE A 119 -12.68 30.32 -7.80
CA ILE A 119 -13.19 31.37 -8.69
C ILE A 119 -13.38 32.69 -7.94
N LEU A 120 -13.99 32.64 -6.75
CA LEU A 120 -14.28 33.82 -5.94
C LEU A 120 -13.02 34.50 -5.40
N PHE A 121 -12.07 33.71 -4.91
CA PHE A 121 -10.82 34.20 -4.32
C PHE A 121 -9.66 34.28 -5.31
N ARG A 122 -9.95 34.20 -6.62
CA ARG A 122 -8.92 34.35 -7.66
C ARG A 122 -8.28 35.75 -7.54
N PRO A 123 -6.99 35.86 -7.13
CA PRO A 123 -6.36 37.16 -6.96
C PRO A 123 -6.25 37.85 -8.33
N ARG A 124 -6.67 39.11 -8.40
CA ARG A 124 -6.56 39.94 -9.62
C ARG A 124 -5.14 40.49 -9.82
N ASP A 125 -4.29 40.38 -8.81
CA ASP A 125 -2.95 40.94 -8.82
C ASP A 125 -2.02 40.04 -9.65
N SER A 126 -2.00 40.32 -10.95
CA SER A 126 -1.10 39.64 -11.88
C SER A 126 0.35 40.07 -11.62
N LEU A 127 1.32 39.16 -11.83
CA LEU A 127 2.76 39.44 -11.75
C LEU A 127 3.21 40.65 -12.60
N ARG A 128 2.38 41.12 -13.53
CA ARG A 128 2.58 42.37 -14.29
C ARG A 128 2.53 43.61 -13.41
N GLU A 129 1.66 43.65 -12.40
CA GLU A 129 1.58 44.79 -11.48
C GLU A 129 2.78 44.82 -10.53
N LEU A 130 3.18 43.67 -9.96
CA LEU A 130 4.44 43.59 -9.20
C LEU A 130 5.65 44.01 -10.05
N ARG A 131 5.67 43.65 -11.35
CA ARG A 131 6.74 44.05 -12.26
C ARG A 131 6.74 45.56 -12.54
N GLN A 132 5.57 46.19 -12.62
CA GLN A 132 5.46 47.65 -12.77
C GLN A 132 5.88 48.38 -11.49
N THR A 133 5.58 47.86 -10.31
CA THR A 133 5.96 48.49 -9.02
C THR A 133 7.43 48.30 -8.67
N LEU A 134 8.08 47.22 -9.15
CA LEU A 134 9.52 46.96 -8.94
C LEU A 134 10.43 47.59 -10.01
N SER A 135 9.91 47.93 -11.19
CA SER A 135 10.69 48.59 -12.25
C SER A 135 11.26 49.98 -11.91
N PRO A 136 10.67 50.82 -11.04
CA PRO A 136 11.23 52.13 -10.70
C PRO A 136 12.53 52.06 -9.90
N HIS A 137 12.84 50.94 -9.24
CA HIS A 137 14.04 50.79 -8.40
C HIS A 137 15.27 50.22 -9.12
N ARG A 138 15.14 49.74 -10.37
CA ARG A 138 16.29 49.24 -11.15
C ARG A 138 16.96 50.34 -12.01
N ALA A 139 16.34 51.51 -12.12
CA ALA A 139 16.85 52.63 -12.91
C ALA A 139 18.01 53.39 -12.24
N THR A 140 18.30 53.12 -10.97
CA THR A 140 19.29 53.90 -10.18
C THR A 140 20.59 53.15 -9.87
N SER A 141 20.81 51.96 -10.43
CA SER A 141 22.14 51.35 -10.39
C SER A 141 22.95 51.88 -11.59
N PRO A 142 23.97 52.73 -11.40
CA PRO A 142 24.76 53.25 -12.51
C PRO A 142 25.40 52.10 -13.28
N SER A 143 25.21 52.11 -14.59
CA SER A 143 25.82 51.16 -15.53
C SER A 143 27.35 51.12 -15.35
N PRO A 144 28.01 49.95 -15.43
CA PRO A 144 29.48 49.83 -15.34
C PRO A 144 30.22 50.74 -16.33
N SER A 145 29.58 51.09 -17.45
CA SER A 145 30.12 51.97 -18.48
C SER A 145 30.18 53.44 -18.07
N GLU A 146 29.35 53.90 -17.12
CA GLU A 146 29.44 55.26 -16.57
C GLU A 146 30.54 55.38 -15.51
N ARG A 147 30.75 54.34 -14.70
CA ARG A 147 31.86 54.30 -13.71
C ARG A 147 33.23 54.46 -14.39
N ARG A 148 33.39 53.84 -15.57
CA ARG A 148 34.60 53.95 -16.38
C ARG A 148 34.78 55.32 -17.05
N ARG A 149 33.70 56.07 -17.29
CA ARG A 149 33.78 57.47 -17.75
C ARG A 149 34.01 58.47 -16.62
N ARG A 150 33.62 58.13 -15.38
CA ARG A 150 33.74 59.00 -14.21
C ARG A 150 35.11 58.95 -13.53
N GLY A 151 36.03 58.11 -14.02
CA GLY A 151 37.43 58.12 -13.62
C GLY A 151 37.71 57.58 -12.21
N GLU A 152 36.75 56.90 -11.58
CA GLU A 152 37.00 56.17 -10.34
C GLU A 152 37.65 54.84 -10.66
N ALA A 153 38.98 54.84 -10.62
CA ALA A 153 39.80 53.65 -10.59
C ALA A 153 39.48 52.83 -9.32
N PRO A 154 39.55 51.49 -9.39
CA PRO A 154 39.56 50.68 -8.19
C PRO A 154 40.87 50.97 -7.43
N ASP A 155 40.74 51.39 -6.18
CA ASP A 155 41.86 51.51 -5.26
C ASP A 155 42.27 50.07 -4.88
N ASP A 156 43.21 49.52 -5.62
CA ASP A 156 43.89 48.26 -5.26
C ASP A 156 44.91 48.58 -4.17
N LYS A 157 44.51 48.37 -2.92
CA LYS A 157 45.39 47.90 -1.84
C LYS A 157 44.63 47.35 -0.63
#